data_AF-A0A7X9EE24-F1
#
_entry.id   AF-A0A7X9EE24-F1
#
_cell.length_a   1.000
_cell.length_b   1.000
_cell.length_c   1.000
_cell.angle_alpha   90.00
_cell.angle_beta   90.00
_cell.angle_gamma   90.00
#
_symmetry.space_group_name_H-M   'P 1'
#
loop_
_entity.id
_entity.type
_entity.pdbx_description
1 polymer ?
#
loop_
_entity_poly.entity_id
_entity_poly.type
_entity_poly.pdbx_seq_one_letter_code
_entity_poly.pdbx_strand_id
1 'polypeptide(L)' 'MTAEFDNATIKVWFTTKGVSRNFENVTKIVMSESSYLIQTANGNQYILSLPNVNMLEEIERNN' A
#
# COMPACT_ATOMS: atom_id res chain seq x y z
N MET A 1 10.30 7.54 3.76
CA MET A 1 9.72 8.17 2.54
C MET A 1 8.22 8.17 2.68
N THR A 2 7.50 9.17 2.14
CA THR A 2 6.04 9.27 2.25
C THR A 2 5.44 9.55 0.87
N ALA A 3 4.31 8.91 0.56
CA ALA A 3 3.50 9.17 -0.64
C ALA A 3 2.04 9.42 -0.23
N GLU A 4 1.39 10.38 -0.88
CA GLU A 4 -0.01 10.76 -0.65
C GLU A 4 -0.85 10.43 -1.88
N PHE A 5 -2.09 10.03 -1.63
CA PHE A 5 -3.02 9.51 -2.62
C PHE A 5 -4.41 10.10 -2.39
N ASP A 6 -5.21 10.17 -3.45
CA ASP A 6 -6.63 10.56 -3.36
C ASP A 6 -7.50 9.32 -3.53
N ASN A 7 -7.80 8.66 -2.42
CA ASN A 7 -8.67 7.48 -2.35
C ASN A 7 -8.31 6.39 -3.37
N ALA A 8 -7.01 6.17 -3.61
CA ALA A 8 -6.55 5.26 -4.66
C ALA A 8 -6.66 3.79 -4.25
N THR A 9 -6.72 2.90 -5.25
CA THR A 9 -6.56 1.46 -5.04
C THR A 9 -5.10 1.07 -5.26
N ILE A 10 -4.45 0.61 -4.20
CA ILE A 10 -3.06 0.18 -4.22
C ILE A 10 -2.98 -1.34 -4.22
N LYS A 11 -2.40 -1.90 -5.27
CA LYS A 11 -2.05 -3.32 -5.36
C LYS A 11 -0.65 -3.54 -4.80
N VAL A 12 -0.56 -4.44 -3.84
CA VAL A 12 0.71 -4.89 -3.26
C VAL A 12 1.02 -6.28 -3.79
N TRP A 13 2.19 -6.41 -4.41
CA TRP A 13 2.75 -7.68 -4.84
C TRP A 13 3.72 -8.19 -3.78
N PHE A 14 3.48 -9.38 -3.26
CA PHE A 14 4.35 -9.98 -2.24
C PHE A 14 5.47 -10.79 -2.88
N THR A 15 6.67 -10.71 -2.29
CA THR A 15 7.88 -11.40 -2.76
C THR A 15 7.68 -12.92 -2.79
N THR A 16 6.97 -13.46 -1.80
CA THR A 16 6.73 -14.89 -1.68
C THR A 16 5.44 -15.29 -2.39
N LYS A 17 5.53 -16.32 -3.25
CA LYS A 17 4.40 -17.05 -3.86
C LYS A 17 3.57 -16.32 -4.94
N GLY A 18 4.02 -15.19 -5.48
CA GLY A 18 3.35 -14.54 -6.61
C GLY A 18 1.91 -14.10 -6.31
N VAL A 19 1.62 -13.84 -5.03
CA VAL A 19 0.31 -13.37 -4.57
C VAL A 19 0.28 -11.84 -4.51
N SER A 20 -0.89 -11.27 -4.76
CA SER A 20 -1.14 -9.84 -4.61
C SER A 20 -2.34 -9.57 -3.72
N ARG A 21 -2.37 -8.40 -3.09
CA ARG A 21 -3.54 -7.89 -2.36
C ARG A 21 -3.81 -6.45 -2.74
N ASN A 22 -5.08 -6.08 -2.84
CA ASN A 22 -5.50 -4.71 -3.06
C ASN A 22 -5.88 -4.05 -1.74
N PHE A 23 -5.52 -2.79 -1.60
CA PHE A 23 -5.96 -1.89 -0.54
C PHE A 23 -6.71 -0.75 -1.21
N GLU A 24 -7.98 -0.59 -0.86
CA GLU A 24 -8.86 0.43 -1.42
C GLU A 24 -8.86 1.68 -0.53
N ASN A 25 -9.26 2.82 -1.12
CA ASN A 25 -9.37 4.12 -0.43
C ASN A 25 -8.07 4.52 0.28
N VAL A 26 -6.91 4.17 -0.29
CA VAL A 26 -5.61 4.54 0.29
C VAL A 26 -5.41 6.03 0.11
N THR A 27 -5.03 6.70 1.19
CA THR A 27 -4.75 8.14 1.22
C THR A 27 -3.28 8.43 1.47
N LYS A 28 -2.56 7.49 2.09
CA LYS A 28 -1.16 7.69 2.45
C LYS A 28 -0.42 6.38 2.61
N ILE A 29 0.84 6.37 2.15
CA ILE A 29 1.79 5.31 2.42
C ILE A 29 3.06 5.93 3.02
N VAL A 30 3.46 5.43 4.18
CA VAL A 30 4.72 5.80 4.84
C VAL A 30 5.65 4.60 4.84
N MET A 31 6.82 4.77 4.26
CA MET A 31 7.91 3.80 4.29
C MET A 31 8.88 4.15 5.41
N SER A 32 9.06 3.20 6.32
CA SER A 32 10.05 3.17 7.40
C SER A 32 11.21 2.23 7.03
N GLU A 33 12.18 2.06 7.93
CA GLU A 33 13.37 1.23 7.69
C GLU A 33 13.06 -0.23 7.34
N SER A 34 11.98 -0.79 7.88
CA SER A 34 11.64 -2.22 7.74
C SER A 34 10.19 -2.49 7.34
N SER A 35 9.39 -1.45 7.11
CA SER A 35 7.95 -1.60 6.88
C SER A 35 7.33 -0.51 6.03
N TYR A 36 6.17 -0.83 5.46
CA TYR A 36 5.21 0.13 4.90
C TYR A 36 4.01 0.24 5.83
N LEU A 37 3.61 1.47 6.15
CA LEU A 37 2.33 1.79 6.78
C LEU A 37 1.39 2.34 5.71
N ILE A 38 0.30 1.64 5.44
CA ILE A 38 -0.76 2.05 4.50
C ILE A 38 -1.91 2.59 5.34
N GLN A 39 -2.35 3.82 5.04
CA GLN A 39 -3.50 4.46 5.68
C GLN A 39 -4.61 4.68 4.65
N THR A 40 -5.85 4.44 5.07
CA THR A 40 -7.03 4.59 4.23
C THR A 40 -7.93 5.72 4.72
N ALA A 41 -8.75 6.28 3.84
CA ALA A 41 -9.73 7.32 4.17
C ALA A 41 -10.73 6.87 5.24
N ASN A 42 -11.01 5.57 5.30
CA ASN A 42 -11.92 4.97 6.28
C ASN A 42 -11.29 4.83 7.68
N GLY A 43 -10.07 5.32 7.88
CA GLY A 43 -9.35 5.26 9.16
C GLY A 43 -8.58 3.97 9.40
N ASN A 44 -8.65 2.99 8.50
CA ASN A 44 -7.88 1.74 8.64
C ASN A 44 -6.39 1.98 8.39
N GLN A 45 -5.57 1.22 9.13
CA GLN A 45 -4.12 1.22 8.99
C GLN A 45 -3.62 -0.21 8.84
N TYR A 46 -2.72 -0.43 7.88
CA TYR A 46 -2.10 -1.73 7.61
C TYR A 46 -0.59 -1.60 7.64
N ILE A 47 0.07 -2.54 8.31
CA ILE A 47 1.53 -2.62 8.37
C ILE A 47 1.98 -3.82 7.55
N LEU A 48 2.90 -3.57 6.63
CA LEU A 48 3.51 -4.60 5.79
C LEU A 48 5.02 -4.63 6.01
N SER A 49 5.58 -5.83 6.08
CA SER A 49 7.04 -6.01 6.18
C SER A 49 7.69 -5.73 4.82
N LEU A 50 8.67 -4.83 4.79
CA LEU A 50 9.34 -4.39 3.57
C LEU A 50 10.01 -5.55 2.82
N PRO A 51 10.74 -6.49 3.46
CA PRO A 51 11.29 -7.67 2.79
C PRO A 51 10.25 -8.56 2.07
N ASN A 52 8.99 -8.52 2.52
CA ASN A 52 7.91 -9.32 1.96
C ASN A 52 7.19 -8.62 0.80
N VAL A 53 7.50 -7.36 0.53
CA VAL A 53 6.87 -6.57 -0.53
C VAL A 53 7.82 -6.44 -1.70
N ASN A 54 7.38 -6.90 -2.87
CA ASN A 54 8.11 -6.77 -4.12
C ASN A 54 7.80 -5.44 -4.81
N MET A 55 6.52 -5.05 -4.86
CA MET A 55 6.08 -3.83 -5.54
C MET A 55 4.76 -3.32 -4.95
N LEU A 56 4.61 -1.99 -4.89
CA LEU A 56 3.34 -1.31 -4.69
C LEU A 56 2.98 -0.59 -5.99
N GLU A 57 1.77 -0.81 -6.48
CA GLU A 57 1.28 -0.31 -7.76
C GLU A 57 -0.08 0.37 -7.53
N GLU A 58 -0.23 1.61 -7.98
CA GLU A 58 -1.54 2.26 -8.06
C GLU A 58 -2.26 1.76 -9.30
N ILE A 59 -3.38 1.04 -9.10
CA ILE A 59 -4.13 0.39 -10.20
C ILE A 59 -5.45 1.09 -10.52
N GLU A 60 -5.93 1.97 -9.65
CA GLU A 60 -7.14 2.75 -9.87
C GLU A 60 -7.07 4.07 -9.11
N ARG A 61 -7.45 5.15 -9.81
CA ARG A 61 -7.53 6.49 -9.27
C ARG A 61 -8.97 6.95 -9.34
N ASN A 62 -9.56 7.25 -8.18
CA ASN A 62 -10.87 7.85 -8.12
C ASN A 62 -10.70 9.34 -8.50
N ASN A 63 -10.97 9.67 -9.77
CA ASN A 63 -11.00 11.05 -10.27
C ASN A 63 -12.31 11.75 -9.90
#